data_AF-A0A6I5CAA2-F1
#
_entry.id   AF-A0A6I5CAA2-F1
#
_cell.length_a   1.000
_cell.length_b   1.000
_cell.length_c   1.000
_cell.angle_alpha   90.00
_cell.angle_beta   90.00
_cell.angle_gamma   90.00
#
_symmetry.space_group_name_H-M   'P 1'
#
loop_
_entity.id
_entity.type
_entity.pdbx_description
1 polymer ?
#
loop_
_entity_poly.entity_id
_entity_poly.type
_entity_poly.pdbx_seq_one_letter_code
_entity_poly.pdbx_strand_id
1 'polypeptide(L)'
;MPANAPHPWLRALGLVTVVIAGAWLGLLTVGDVRVPVGPVNTTMTLRPSLSGGTKINVSPLGALRLDSHTAPVRLDVNVDQLDPERAQALVDHPERLSGLQDEVAHDVEHGTFDLALRSTVAVVAGATALGLAVYRRPRRALAAGGLALALLAVSGASAYATWNPKSVLEPRFSGLLSSAPSLVGDARSIVTEFDVYQRELARLVTNVTKLYDVTSTLPAYQPDPTTIRVLHVSDIHLNPASWKITASLVEQYKVDVIVDSGDTMDHGTAAENGFLDPVADLGVPYVWVRGNHDSLTTQHRLERMKNVHVLDDGRAETVAGLRFAGIGDPQFTPDRSAATGGDAAERLAGA
;
A
#
# COMPACT_ATOMS: atom_id res chain seq x y z
N MET A 1 -57.15 -43.45 30.25
CA MET A 1 -55.68 -43.24 30.17
C MET A 1 -55.42 -41.75 30.23
N PRO A 2 -54.65 -41.23 31.20
CA PRO A 2 -54.32 -39.81 31.19
C PRO A 2 -53.36 -39.56 30.02
N ALA A 3 -53.74 -38.67 29.12
CA ALA A 3 -52.87 -38.22 28.04
C ALA A 3 -51.65 -37.57 28.69
N ASN A 4 -50.47 -38.20 28.55
CA ASN A 4 -49.21 -37.66 29.02
C ASN A 4 -49.06 -36.23 28.49
N ALA A 5 -49.21 -35.25 29.37
CA ALA A 5 -48.91 -33.87 29.03
C ALA A 5 -47.47 -33.83 28.52
N PRO A 6 -47.21 -33.30 27.31
CA PRO A 6 -45.85 -33.32 26.77
C PRO A 6 -44.89 -32.70 27.77
N HIS A 7 -43.84 -33.45 28.11
CA HIS A 7 -42.82 -33.08 29.09
C HIS A 7 -42.36 -31.63 28.82
N PRO A 8 -42.22 -30.76 29.84
CA PRO A 8 -41.88 -29.34 29.65
C PRO A 8 -40.65 -29.13 28.75
N TRP A 9 -39.69 -30.05 28.81
CA TRP A 9 -38.49 -30.10 27.97
C TRP A 9 -38.78 -30.27 26.47
N LEU A 10 -39.74 -31.12 26.08
CA LEU A 10 -40.13 -31.30 24.68
C LEU A 10 -40.78 -30.04 24.10
N ARG A 11 -41.54 -29.31 24.92
CA ARG A 11 -42.16 -28.05 24.51
C ARG A 11 -41.13 -26.93 24.36
N ALA A 12 -40.17 -26.86 25.28
CA ALA A 12 -39.06 -25.91 25.19
C ALA A 12 -38.19 -26.19 23.96
N LEU A 13 -37.86 -27.46 23.72
CA LEU A 13 -37.08 -27.87 22.55
C LEU A 13 -37.81 -27.53 21.25
N GLY A 14 -39.11 -27.83 21.16
CA GLY A 14 -39.92 -27.44 20.01
C GLY A 14 -39.93 -25.93 19.76
N LEU A 15 -40.03 -25.11 20.82
CA LEU A 15 -39.98 -23.66 20.69
C LEU A 15 -38.62 -23.19 20.15
N VAL A 16 -37.52 -23.69 20.72
CA VAL A 16 -36.15 -23.36 20.27
C VAL A 16 -35.96 -23.73 18.80
N THR A 17 -36.40 -24.92 18.38
CA THR A 17 -36.32 -25.33 16.97
C THR A 17 -37.08 -24.38 16.05
N VAL A 18 -38.30 -23.98 16.43
CA VAL A 18 -39.10 -23.02 15.64
C VAL A 18 -38.42 -21.65 15.60
N VAL A 19 -37.84 -21.18 16.70
CA VAL A 19 -37.12 -19.91 16.75
C VAL A 19 -35.90 -19.93 15.82
N ILE A 20 -35.06 -20.97 15.90
CA ILE A 20 -33.87 -21.08 15.06
C ILE A 20 -34.25 -21.19 13.57
N ALA A 21 -35.26 -22.01 13.24
CA ALA A 21 -35.72 -22.17 11.87
C ALA A 21 -36.32 -20.86 11.32
N GLY A 22 -37.15 -20.17 12.11
CA GLY A 22 -37.77 -18.92 11.70
C GLY A 22 -36.76 -17.78 11.56
N ALA A 23 -35.80 -17.69 12.48
CA ALA A 23 -34.68 -16.75 12.40
C ALA A 23 -33.83 -16.99 11.14
N TRP A 24 -33.54 -18.25 10.83
CA TRP A 24 -32.79 -18.61 9.63
C TRP A 24 -33.55 -18.26 8.34
N LEU A 25 -34.85 -18.61 8.27
CA LEU A 25 -35.69 -18.21 7.14
C LEU A 25 -35.75 -16.69 6.98
N GLY A 26 -35.85 -15.95 8.08
CA GLY A 26 -35.79 -14.49 8.09
C GLY A 26 -34.51 -13.97 7.43
N LEU A 27 -33.35 -14.44 7.87
CA LEU A 27 -32.05 -14.05 7.30
C LEU A 27 -31.95 -14.38 5.79
N LEU A 28 -32.48 -15.53 5.35
CA LEU A 28 -32.49 -15.90 3.93
C LEU A 28 -33.37 -14.97 3.08
N THR A 29 -34.47 -14.46 3.63
CA THR A 29 -35.40 -13.58 2.88
C THR A 29 -34.90 -12.16 2.69
N VAL A 30 -34.14 -11.63 3.65
CA VAL A 30 -33.56 -10.28 3.53
C VAL A 30 -32.30 -10.30 2.65
N GLY A 31 -31.70 -11.48 2.44
CA GLY A 31 -30.81 -11.79 1.32
C GLY A 31 -29.42 -11.20 1.45
N ASP A 32 -29.32 -9.87 1.37
CA ASP A 32 -28.08 -9.13 1.34
C ASP A 32 -28.26 -7.60 1.47
N VAL A 33 -27.21 -6.93 1.93
CA VAL A 33 -27.10 -5.47 1.90
C VAL A 33 -26.01 -5.07 0.92
N ARG A 34 -26.38 -4.27 -0.08
CA ARG A 34 -25.45 -3.76 -1.09
C ARG A 34 -25.02 -2.37 -0.70
N VAL A 35 -23.73 -2.20 -0.45
CA VAL A 35 -23.13 -0.95 -0.02
C VAL A 35 -21.85 -0.76 -0.82
N PRO A 36 -21.67 0.40 -1.47
CA PRO A 36 -20.39 0.72 -2.06
C PRO A 36 -19.39 0.98 -0.94
N VAL A 37 -18.17 0.45 -1.08
CA VAL A 37 -17.07 0.65 -0.14
C VAL A 37 -15.88 1.16 -0.95
N GLY A 38 -15.59 2.45 -0.82
CA GLY A 38 -14.62 3.12 -1.70
C GLY A 38 -14.97 2.94 -3.18
N PRO A 39 -14.05 2.46 -4.05
CA PRO A 39 -14.31 2.32 -5.48
C PRO A 39 -14.99 1.00 -5.85
N VAL A 40 -15.34 0.12 -4.89
CA VAL A 40 -15.95 -1.18 -5.20
C VAL A 40 -17.37 -1.28 -4.67
N ASN A 41 -18.23 -1.94 -5.43
CA ASN A 41 -19.54 -2.36 -4.94
C ASN A 41 -19.39 -3.64 -4.11
N THR A 42 -19.95 -3.62 -2.91
CA THR A 42 -19.90 -4.77 -2.00
C THR A 42 -21.28 -5.23 -1.60
N THR A 43 -21.40 -6.54 -1.41
CA THR A 43 -22.59 -7.20 -0.89
C THR A 43 -22.26 -7.85 0.44
N MET A 44 -22.86 -7.36 1.53
CA MET A 44 -22.66 -7.85 2.88
C MET A 44 -23.83 -8.73 3.33
N THR A 45 -23.51 -9.85 3.98
CA THR A 45 -24.49 -10.83 4.48
C THR A 45 -24.08 -11.37 5.84
N LEU A 46 -25.04 -11.55 6.74
CA LEU A 46 -24.82 -12.22 8.01
C LEU A 46 -25.23 -13.69 7.89
N ARG A 47 -24.31 -14.62 8.20
CA ARG A 47 -24.57 -16.06 8.11
C ARG A 47 -24.41 -16.74 9.46
N PRO A 48 -25.25 -17.74 9.79
CA PRO A 48 -24.99 -18.61 10.94
C PRO A 48 -23.63 -19.29 10.80
N SER A 49 -22.85 -19.31 11.87
CA SER A 49 -21.51 -19.91 11.90
C SER A 49 -21.18 -20.35 13.31
N LEU A 50 -20.52 -21.49 13.52
CA LEU A 50 -20.13 -21.92 14.87
C LEU A 50 -18.86 -21.20 15.38
N SER A 51 -18.01 -20.76 14.46
CA SER A 51 -16.71 -20.14 14.77
C SER A 51 -16.71 -18.63 14.65
N GLY A 52 -17.76 -18.05 14.05
CA GLY A 52 -17.84 -16.63 13.71
C GLY A 52 -16.86 -16.18 12.64
N GLY A 53 -16.36 -14.95 12.78
CA GLY A 53 -15.35 -14.31 11.95
C GLY A 53 -15.89 -13.41 10.84
N THR A 54 -14.99 -12.99 9.95
CA THR A 54 -15.34 -12.24 8.73
C THR A 54 -14.71 -12.92 7.52
N LYS A 55 -15.48 -13.11 6.44
CA LYS A 55 -14.99 -13.63 5.17
C LYS A 55 -15.22 -12.59 4.09
N ILE A 56 -14.15 -12.15 3.45
CA ILE A 56 -14.20 -11.24 2.31
C ILE A 56 -13.90 -12.05 1.06
N ASN A 57 -14.85 -12.13 0.14
CA ASN A 57 -14.75 -12.87 -1.10
C ASN A 57 -14.50 -11.90 -2.26
N VAL A 58 -13.44 -12.13 -3.02
CA VAL A 58 -13.05 -11.34 -4.18
C VAL A 58 -13.05 -12.27 -5.39
N SER A 59 -14.20 -12.39 -6.05
CA SER A 59 -14.33 -13.27 -7.22
C SER A 59 -13.62 -12.67 -8.44
N PRO A 60 -12.94 -13.46 -9.28
CA PRO A 60 -12.65 -14.91 -9.16
C PRO A 60 -11.34 -15.21 -8.40
N LEU A 61 -10.70 -14.20 -7.83
CA LEU A 61 -9.35 -14.27 -7.25
C LEU A 61 -9.29 -15.16 -6.00
N GLY A 62 -10.34 -15.20 -5.20
CA GLY A 62 -10.42 -16.04 -4.02
C GLY A 62 -11.04 -15.32 -2.83
N ALA A 63 -10.59 -15.65 -1.62
CA ALA A 63 -11.16 -15.06 -0.40
C ALA A 63 -10.12 -14.85 0.70
N LEU A 64 -10.34 -13.79 1.48
CA LEU A 64 -9.66 -13.48 2.73
C LEU A 64 -10.57 -13.89 3.89
N ARG A 65 -10.03 -14.63 4.85
CA ARG A 65 -10.71 -14.95 6.10
C ARG A 65 -10.01 -14.26 7.25
N LEU A 66 -10.78 -13.54 8.04
CA LEU A 66 -10.36 -12.81 9.23
C LEU A 66 -10.97 -13.50 10.45
N ASP A 67 -10.13 -13.89 11.39
CA ASP A 67 -10.55 -14.39 12.70
C ASP A 67 -10.94 -13.20 13.60
N SER A 68 -11.94 -12.42 13.15
CA SER A 68 -12.32 -11.12 13.71
C SER A 68 -13.09 -11.22 15.03
N HIS A 69 -13.85 -12.28 15.23
CA HIS A 69 -14.61 -12.54 16.46
C HIS A 69 -15.04 -14.00 16.53
N THR A 70 -15.38 -14.48 17.73
CA THR A 70 -15.93 -15.82 17.97
C THR A 70 -17.38 -15.71 18.43
N ALA A 71 -18.32 -15.97 17.53
CA ALA A 71 -19.76 -15.89 17.81
C ALA A 71 -20.54 -16.86 16.91
N PRO A 72 -21.82 -17.18 17.22
CA PRO A 72 -22.66 -18.05 16.41
C PRO A 72 -23.10 -17.42 15.06
N VAL A 73 -22.42 -16.37 14.60
CA VAL A 73 -22.70 -15.59 13.38
C VAL A 73 -21.39 -15.17 12.73
N ARG A 74 -21.34 -15.14 11.40
CA ARG A 74 -20.19 -14.70 10.59
C ARG A 74 -20.63 -13.63 9.59
N LEU A 75 -19.78 -12.63 9.38
CA LEU A 75 -19.98 -11.62 8.35
C LEU A 75 -19.33 -12.09 7.03
N ASP A 76 -20.13 -12.26 5.99
CA ASP A 76 -19.65 -12.57 4.64
C ASP A 76 -19.81 -11.31 3.76
N VAL A 77 -18.69 -10.78 3.27
CA VAL A 77 -18.62 -9.62 2.36
C VAL A 77 -18.17 -10.11 0.99
N ASN A 78 -18.93 -9.83 -0.06
CA ASN A 78 -18.52 -10.09 -1.43
C ASN A 78 -18.13 -8.76 -2.09
N VAL A 79 -16.96 -8.73 -2.72
CA VAL A 79 -16.57 -7.64 -3.62
C VAL A 79 -17.07 -8.03 -4.99
N ASP A 80 -18.07 -7.30 -5.48
CA ASP A 80 -18.82 -7.68 -6.68
C ASP A 80 -18.15 -7.14 -7.94
N GLN A 81 -18.05 -5.81 -8.06
CA GLN A 81 -17.49 -5.12 -9.22
C GLN A 81 -16.85 -3.80 -8.81
N LEU A 82 -15.82 -3.40 -9.56
CA LEU A 82 -15.25 -2.05 -9.49
C LEU A 82 -16.25 -1.05 -10.10
N ASP A 83 -16.49 0.05 -9.39
CA ASP A 83 -17.27 1.18 -9.90
C ASP A 83 -16.34 2.05 -10.77
N PRO A 84 -16.58 2.11 -12.09
CA PRO A 84 -15.68 2.79 -13.01
C PRO A 84 -15.65 4.31 -12.80
N GLU A 85 -16.76 4.92 -12.37
CA GLU A 85 -16.80 6.37 -12.13
C GLU A 85 -15.99 6.74 -10.89
N ARG A 86 -16.17 5.99 -9.80
CA ARG A 86 -15.41 6.20 -8.55
C ARG A 86 -13.92 5.88 -8.73
N ALA A 87 -13.62 4.80 -9.46
CA ALA A 87 -12.24 4.45 -9.77
C ALA A 87 -11.56 5.51 -10.64
N GLN A 88 -12.25 6.05 -11.65
CA GLN A 88 -11.72 7.13 -12.49
C GLN A 88 -11.52 8.41 -11.66
N ALA A 89 -12.45 8.75 -10.77
CA ALA A 89 -12.34 9.90 -9.90
C ALA A 89 -11.15 9.84 -8.92
N LEU A 90 -10.65 8.64 -8.60
CA LEU A 90 -9.43 8.43 -7.82
C LEU A 90 -8.15 8.59 -8.66
N VAL A 91 -8.21 8.26 -9.96
CA VAL A 91 -7.11 8.46 -10.91
C VAL A 91 -6.95 9.94 -11.27
N ASP A 92 -8.06 10.62 -11.51
CA ASP A 92 -8.09 12.03 -11.92
C ASP A 92 -7.75 12.97 -10.75
N HIS A 93 -7.99 12.52 -9.51
CA HIS A 93 -7.75 13.28 -8.27
C HIS A 93 -6.96 12.45 -7.25
N PRO A 94 -5.63 12.29 -7.43
CA PRO A 94 -4.79 11.48 -6.56
C PRO A 94 -4.80 11.93 -5.09
N GLU A 95 -5.09 13.22 -4.82
CA GLU A 95 -5.26 13.77 -3.48
C GLU A 95 -6.34 13.05 -2.65
N ARG A 96 -7.34 12.43 -3.32
CA ARG A 96 -8.41 11.68 -2.66
C ARG A 96 -7.95 10.36 -2.05
N LEU A 97 -6.80 9.84 -2.48
CA LEU A 97 -6.20 8.64 -1.88
C LEU A 97 -5.90 8.85 -0.39
N SER A 98 -5.61 10.09 0.02
CA SER A 98 -5.34 10.42 1.42
C SER A 98 -6.58 10.30 2.33
N GLY A 99 -7.78 10.54 1.80
CA GLY A 99 -9.05 10.44 2.53
C GLY A 99 -9.79 9.11 2.32
N LEU A 100 -9.34 8.29 1.37
CA LEU A 100 -9.99 7.04 1.00
C LEU A 100 -10.08 6.05 2.17
N GLN A 101 -9.10 6.05 3.07
CA GLN A 101 -9.13 5.21 4.27
C GLN A 101 -10.32 5.53 5.18
N ASP A 102 -10.54 6.82 5.44
CA ASP A 102 -11.65 7.27 6.30
C ASP A 102 -13.00 7.03 5.62
N GLU A 103 -13.08 7.23 4.30
CA GLU A 103 -14.26 6.90 3.50
C GLU A 103 -14.59 5.41 3.56
N VAL A 104 -13.61 4.54 3.32
CA VAL A 104 -13.78 3.08 3.41
C VAL A 104 -14.19 2.65 4.82
N ALA A 105 -13.59 3.22 5.86
CA ALA A 105 -13.97 2.92 7.24
C ALA A 105 -15.43 3.31 7.51
N HIS A 106 -15.84 4.50 7.06
CA HIS A 106 -17.20 5.00 7.21
C HIS A 106 -18.23 4.17 6.43
N ASP A 107 -17.91 3.79 5.18
CA ASP A 107 -18.76 2.95 4.33
C ASP A 107 -18.99 1.57 4.96
N VAL A 108 -17.93 0.96 5.50
CA VAL A 108 -18.00 -0.33 6.18
C VAL A 108 -18.79 -0.23 7.48
N GLU A 109 -18.59 0.83 8.27
CA GLU A 109 -19.35 1.06 9.50
C GLU A 109 -20.84 1.21 9.20
N HIS A 110 -21.20 2.09 8.27
CA HIS A 110 -22.59 2.30 7.85
C HIS A 110 -23.21 1.03 7.27
N GLY A 111 -22.50 0.33 6.39
CA GLY A 111 -23.01 -0.89 5.77
C GLY A 111 -23.21 -2.03 6.77
N THR A 112 -22.31 -2.16 7.74
CA THR A 112 -22.44 -3.14 8.82
C THR A 112 -23.60 -2.79 9.75
N PHE A 113 -23.80 -1.51 10.05
CA PHE A 113 -24.93 -1.04 10.86
C PHE A 113 -26.28 -1.30 10.18
N ASP A 114 -26.42 -0.96 8.89
CA ASP A 114 -27.64 -1.24 8.13
C ASP A 114 -27.92 -2.75 8.05
N LEU A 115 -26.88 -3.56 7.80
CA LEU A 115 -26.98 -5.02 7.84
C LEU A 115 -27.45 -5.53 9.20
N ALA A 116 -26.91 -5.01 10.31
CA ALA A 116 -27.29 -5.41 11.65
C ALA A 116 -28.76 -5.09 11.95
N LEU A 117 -29.21 -3.89 11.56
CA LEU A 117 -30.60 -3.46 11.72
C LEU A 117 -31.56 -4.34 10.90
N ARG A 118 -31.29 -4.51 9.61
CA ARG A 118 -32.12 -5.34 8.73
C ARG A 118 -32.13 -6.80 9.17
N SER A 119 -30.99 -7.35 9.57
CA SER A 119 -30.88 -8.72 10.10
C SER A 119 -31.69 -8.90 11.38
N THR A 120 -31.69 -7.91 12.27
CA THR A 120 -32.49 -7.94 13.51
C THR A 120 -33.99 -7.99 13.19
N VAL A 121 -34.46 -7.13 12.30
CA VAL A 121 -35.86 -7.12 11.86
C VAL A 121 -36.22 -8.46 11.20
N ALA A 122 -35.36 -8.97 10.31
CA ALA A 122 -35.55 -10.23 9.61
C ALA A 122 -35.68 -11.42 10.55
N VAL A 123 -34.75 -11.55 11.50
CA VAL A 123 -34.70 -12.63 12.49
C VAL A 123 -35.94 -12.61 13.37
N VAL A 124 -36.31 -11.44 13.90
CA VAL A 124 -37.47 -11.30 14.79
C VAL A 124 -38.77 -11.54 14.03
N ALA A 125 -38.92 -10.98 12.83
CA ALA A 125 -40.10 -11.18 11.99
C ALA A 125 -40.24 -12.65 11.56
N GLY A 126 -39.15 -13.27 11.10
CA GLY A 126 -39.13 -14.68 10.68
C GLY A 126 -39.47 -15.63 11.82
N ALA A 127 -38.87 -15.44 13.00
CA ALA A 127 -39.18 -16.24 14.18
C ALA A 127 -40.62 -16.03 14.68
N THR A 128 -41.12 -14.80 14.68
CA THR A 128 -42.49 -14.47 15.09
C THR A 128 -43.52 -15.06 14.12
N ALA A 129 -43.30 -14.90 12.82
CA ALA A 129 -44.18 -15.41 11.77
C ALA A 129 -44.25 -16.95 11.79
N LEU A 130 -43.09 -17.62 11.88
CA LEU A 130 -43.07 -19.08 11.98
C LEU A 130 -43.68 -19.56 13.30
N GLY A 131 -43.39 -18.88 14.42
CA GLY A 131 -44.01 -19.14 15.72
C GLY A 131 -45.54 -19.00 15.67
N LEU A 132 -46.06 -18.01 14.96
CA LEU A 132 -47.49 -17.83 14.75
C LEU A 132 -48.07 -18.93 13.86
N ALA A 133 -47.40 -19.30 12.78
CA ALA A 133 -47.85 -20.35 11.86
C ALA A 133 -47.93 -21.73 12.55
N VAL A 134 -46.92 -22.09 13.34
CA VAL A 134 -46.83 -23.39 14.04
C VAL A 134 -47.77 -23.46 15.24
N TYR A 135 -47.77 -22.44 16.10
CA TYR A 135 -48.51 -22.49 17.36
C TYR A 135 -49.90 -21.87 17.30
N ARG A 136 -50.21 -21.09 16.26
CA ARG A 136 -51.47 -20.36 16.06
C ARG A 136 -51.93 -19.55 17.28
N ARG A 137 -50.98 -19.08 18.10
CA ARG A 137 -51.23 -18.34 19.35
C ARG A 137 -50.30 -17.12 19.44
N PRO A 138 -50.84 -15.89 19.60
CA PRO A 138 -50.03 -14.67 19.57
C PRO A 138 -48.99 -14.62 20.69
N ARG A 139 -49.33 -15.08 21.90
CA ARG A 139 -48.39 -15.14 23.03
C ARG A 139 -47.16 -16.00 22.74
N ARG A 140 -47.31 -17.12 22.02
CA ARG A 140 -46.19 -18.00 21.66
C ARG A 140 -45.38 -17.44 20.50
N ALA A 141 -46.02 -16.76 19.57
CA ALA A 141 -45.34 -16.04 18.49
C ALA A 141 -44.45 -14.92 19.06
N LEU A 142 -44.98 -14.11 19.99
CA LEU A 142 -44.20 -13.07 20.66
C LEU A 142 -43.05 -13.64 21.50
N ALA A 143 -43.27 -14.77 22.19
CA ALA A 143 -42.19 -15.46 22.89
C ALA A 143 -41.09 -15.96 21.94
N ALA A 144 -41.46 -16.44 20.74
CA ALA A 144 -40.51 -16.85 19.72
C ALA A 144 -39.69 -15.66 19.18
N GLY A 145 -40.34 -14.53 18.88
CA GLY A 145 -39.66 -13.30 18.46
C GLY A 145 -38.75 -12.72 19.54
N GLY A 146 -39.21 -12.68 20.80
CA GLY A 146 -38.42 -12.23 21.94
C GLY A 146 -37.20 -13.11 22.21
N LEU A 147 -37.36 -14.44 22.10
CA LEU A 147 -36.23 -15.37 22.21
C LEU A 147 -35.24 -15.20 21.05
N ALA A 148 -35.72 -14.98 19.83
CA ALA A 148 -34.85 -14.71 18.67
C ALA A 148 -34.02 -13.44 18.89
N LEU A 149 -34.65 -12.37 19.37
CA LEU A 149 -33.97 -11.11 19.71
C LEU A 149 -32.94 -11.31 20.82
N ALA A 150 -33.28 -12.04 21.88
CA ALA A 150 -32.36 -12.33 22.97
C ALA A 150 -31.14 -13.15 22.50
N LEU A 151 -31.36 -14.18 21.67
CA LEU A 151 -30.28 -14.99 21.09
C LEU A 151 -29.38 -14.15 20.17
N LEU A 152 -29.97 -13.27 19.35
CA LEU A 152 -29.21 -12.37 18.49
C LEU A 152 -28.40 -11.36 19.31
N ALA A 153 -28.98 -10.79 20.36
CA ALA A 153 -28.30 -9.86 21.27
C ALA A 153 -27.12 -10.54 21.98
N VAL A 154 -27.30 -11.78 22.47
CA VAL A 154 -26.22 -12.58 23.05
C VAL A 154 -25.14 -12.86 22.00
N SER A 155 -25.53 -13.16 20.76
CA SER A 155 -24.58 -13.40 19.66
C SER A 155 -23.75 -12.15 19.34
N GLY A 156 -24.40 -11.00 19.23
CA GLY A 156 -23.74 -9.70 18.99
C GLY A 156 -22.85 -9.27 20.16
N ALA A 157 -23.32 -9.44 21.39
CA ALA A 157 -22.49 -9.20 22.58
C ALA A 157 -21.27 -10.13 22.63
N SER A 158 -21.42 -11.40 22.24
CA SER A 158 -20.29 -12.34 22.14
C SER A 158 -19.30 -11.92 21.06
N ALA A 159 -19.79 -11.47 19.90
CA ALA A 159 -18.96 -10.96 18.82
C ALA A 159 -18.17 -9.72 19.25
N TYR A 160 -18.82 -8.78 19.93
CA TYR A 160 -18.19 -7.58 20.47
C TYR A 160 -17.13 -7.91 21.53
N ALA A 161 -17.46 -8.79 22.47
CA ALA A 161 -16.55 -9.19 23.56
C ALA A 161 -15.31 -9.96 23.06
N THR A 162 -15.43 -10.66 21.92
CA THR A 162 -14.34 -11.44 21.31
C THR A 162 -13.70 -10.74 20.11
N TRP A 163 -13.98 -9.44 19.93
CA TRP A 163 -13.49 -8.67 18.80
C TRP A 163 -11.96 -8.60 18.80
N ASN A 164 -11.36 -9.00 17.68
CA ASN A 164 -9.92 -8.99 17.46
C ASN A 164 -9.56 -8.04 16.31
N PRO A 165 -9.17 -6.78 16.61
CA PRO A 165 -8.79 -5.82 15.58
C PRO A 165 -7.51 -6.24 14.83
N LYS A 166 -6.65 -7.06 15.44
CA LYS A 166 -5.42 -7.54 14.81
C LYS A 166 -5.67 -8.55 13.69
N SER A 167 -6.89 -9.10 13.59
CA SER A 167 -7.25 -10.06 12.54
C SER A 167 -7.05 -9.50 11.13
N VAL A 168 -7.17 -8.18 10.95
CA VAL A 168 -6.91 -7.47 9.68
C VAL A 168 -5.45 -7.57 9.24
N LEU A 169 -4.52 -7.74 10.17
CA LEU A 169 -3.09 -7.84 9.91
C LEU A 169 -2.67 -9.26 9.53
N GLU A 170 -3.47 -10.28 9.87
CA GLU A 170 -3.15 -11.69 9.63
C GLU A 170 -4.30 -12.44 8.90
N PRO A 171 -4.75 -11.96 7.72
CA PRO A 171 -5.77 -12.65 6.94
C PRO A 171 -5.29 -14.00 6.40
N ARG A 172 -6.16 -15.01 6.45
CA ARG A 172 -5.95 -16.29 5.76
C ARG A 172 -6.48 -16.19 4.33
N PHE A 173 -5.56 -16.23 3.37
CA PHE A 173 -5.88 -16.18 1.95
C PHE A 173 -6.22 -17.57 1.39
N SER A 174 -7.02 -17.59 0.33
CA SER A 174 -7.39 -18.80 -0.42
C SER A 174 -7.63 -18.48 -1.89
N GLY A 175 -7.56 -19.49 -2.77
CA GLY A 175 -7.67 -19.29 -4.21
C GLY A 175 -6.37 -18.71 -4.79
N LEU A 176 -6.47 -17.93 -5.87
CA LEU A 176 -5.32 -17.24 -6.49
C LEU A 176 -4.70 -16.21 -5.54
N LEU A 177 -5.48 -15.70 -4.58
CA LEU A 177 -4.98 -14.82 -3.53
C LEU A 177 -4.04 -15.49 -2.53
N SER A 178 -3.90 -16.82 -2.52
CA SER A 178 -2.96 -17.50 -1.59
C SER A 178 -1.50 -17.11 -1.81
N SER A 179 -1.15 -16.64 -3.00
CA SER A 179 0.19 -16.15 -3.35
C SER A 179 0.36 -14.64 -3.12
N ALA A 180 -0.71 -13.94 -2.73
CA ALA A 180 -0.64 -12.50 -2.45
C ALA A 180 0.35 -12.15 -1.31
N PRO A 181 0.44 -12.92 -0.20
CA PRO A 181 1.44 -12.64 0.84
C PRO A 181 2.88 -12.66 0.34
N SER A 182 3.21 -13.55 -0.60
CA SER A 182 4.57 -13.67 -1.18
C SER A 182 4.90 -12.57 -2.19
N LEU A 183 3.90 -11.87 -2.73
CA LEU A 183 4.10 -10.71 -3.62
C LEU A 183 4.18 -9.39 -2.85
N VAL A 184 3.75 -9.37 -1.59
CA VAL A 184 3.62 -8.15 -0.76
C VAL A 184 4.62 -8.13 0.41
N GLY A 185 5.35 -9.21 0.67
CA GLY A 185 6.31 -9.26 1.78
C GLY A 185 5.62 -9.49 3.14
N ASP A 186 6.39 -10.02 4.09
CA ASP A 186 5.91 -10.60 5.35
C ASP A 186 5.08 -9.62 6.21
N ALA A 187 4.03 -10.06 6.90
CA ALA A 187 3.16 -9.18 7.69
C ALA A 187 3.85 -8.48 8.89
N ARG A 188 5.13 -8.82 9.18
CA ARG A 188 5.99 -8.11 10.14
C ARG A 188 6.62 -6.84 9.57
N SER A 189 6.87 -6.75 8.26
CA SER A 189 7.43 -5.55 7.63
C SER A 189 6.39 -4.43 7.47
N ILE A 190 5.08 -4.73 7.49
CA ILE A 190 4.01 -3.73 7.35
C ILE A 190 4.02 -2.68 8.47
N VAL A 191 4.38 -3.03 9.72
CA VAL A 191 4.33 -2.09 10.86
C VAL A 191 5.66 -1.38 11.09
N THR A 192 6.78 -2.02 10.76
CA THR A 192 8.11 -1.42 10.96
C THR A 192 8.52 -0.54 9.77
N GLU A 193 7.98 -0.79 8.58
CA GLU A 193 8.29 0.00 7.38
C GLU A 193 7.23 1.05 7.05
N PHE A 194 6.05 1.10 7.67
CA PHE A 194 5.10 2.19 7.35
C PHE A 194 5.64 3.57 7.74
N ASP A 195 6.40 3.66 8.83
CA ASP A 195 7.08 4.90 9.26
C ASP A 195 8.29 5.23 8.36
N VAL A 196 8.93 4.21 7.79
CA VAL A 196 10.02 4.39 6.81
C VAL A 196 9.45 4.78 5.46
N TYR A 197 8.35 4.16 5.03
CA TYR A 197 7.64 4.41 3.78
C TYR A 197 6.90 5.74 3.80
N GLN A 198 6.33 6.16 4.94
CA GLN A 198 5.81 7.53 5.10
C GLN A 198 6.94 8.55 5.13
N ARG A 199 8.11 8.25 5.72
CA ARG A 199 9.27 9.15 5.65
C ARG A 199 9.85 9.21 4.25
N GLU A 200 9.91 8.10 3.52
CA GLU A 200 10.38 8.06 2.14
C GLU A 200 9.36 8.64 1.15
N LEU A 201 8.05 8.44 1.36
CA LEU A 201 7.00 9.13 0.61
C LEU A 201 6.92 10.60 0.96
N ALA A 202 7.05 10.99 2.23
CA ALA A 202 7.14 12.38 2.61
C ALA A 202 8.40 13.01 2.02
N ARG A 203 9.54 12.31 1.97
CA ARG A 203 10.74 12.77 1.27
C ARG A 203 10.52 12.87 -0.23
N LEU A 204 9.88 11.89 -0.87
CA LEU A 204 9.54 11.95 -2.30
C LEU A 204 8.57 13.09 -2.59
N VAL A 205 7.50 13.24 -1.82
CA VAL A 205 6.49 14.30 -1.99
C VAL A 205 7.08 15.66 -1.63
N THR A 206 7.86 15.78 -0.56
CA THR A 206 8.61 17.01 -0.20
C THR A 206 9.67 17.33 -1.23
N ASN A 207 10.40 16.36 -1.78
CA ASN A 207 11.39 16.59 -2.83
C ASN A 207 10.72 16.95 -4.15
N VAL A 208 9.60 16.32 -4.51
CA VAL A 208 8.81 16.64 -5.71
C VAL A 208 8.13 18.00 -5.57
N THR A 209 7.56 18.31 -4.40
CA THR A 209 7.00 19.65 -4.14
C THR A 209 8.10 20.69 -4.10
N LYS A 210 9.28 20.42 -3.51
CA LYS A 210 10.43 21.33 -3.53
C LYS A 210 11.00 21.48 -4.94
N LEU A 211 10.98 20.43 -5.77
CA LEU A 211 11.34 20.49 -7.18
C LEU A 211 10.34 21.37 -7.94
N TYR A 212 9.03 21.18 -7.71
CA TYR A 212 7.96 21.98 -8.28
C TYR A 212 8.02 23.44 -7.81
N ASP A 213 8.27 23.69 -6.54
CA ASP A 213 8.34 25.01 -5.90
C ASP A 213 9.59 25.78 -6.36
N VAL A 214 10.72 25.07 -6.54
CA VAL A 214 11.91 25.63 -7.18
C VAL A 214 11.64 25.92 -8.66
N THR A 215 10.98 25.02 -9.41
CA THR A 215 10.65 25.28 -10.83
C THR A 215 9.57 26.34 -11.04
N SER A 216 8.68 26.57 -10.07
CA SER A 216 7.58 27.54 -10.16
C SER A 216 7.97 28.94 -9.68
N THR A 217 8.98 29.04 -8.82
CA THR A 217 9.55 30.31 -8.34
C THR A 217 10.80 30.74 -9.10
N LEU A 218 11.39 29.83 -9.89
CA LEU A 218 12.38 30.22 -10.89
C LEU A 218 11.72 31.24 -11.84
N PRO A 219 12.28 32.46 -11.98
CA PRO A 219 11.82 33.38 -13.02
C PRO A 219 11.79 32.62 -14.34
N ALA A 220 10.84 32.93 -15.23
CA ALA A 220 10.90 32.45 -16.61
C ALA A 220 12.18 33.01 -17.25
N TYR A 221 13.29 32.29 -17.05
CA TYR A 221 14.60 32.65 -17.53
C TYR A 221 14.57 32.41 -19.03
N GLN A 222 14.43 33.49 -19.79
CA GLN A 222 14.65 33.47 -21.23
C GLN A 222 16.17 33.48 -21.42
N PRO A 223 16.78 32.34 -21.77
CA PRO A 223 18.23 32.22 -21.79
C PRO A 223 18.78 33.12 -22.89
N ASP A 224 19.78 33.93 -22.56
CA ASP A 224 20.63 34.53 -23.59
C ASP A 224 21.34 33.38 -24.33
N PRO A 225 21.32 33.34 -25.68
CA PRO A 225 22.03 32.33 -26.47
C PRO A 225 23.54 32.20 -26.15
N THR A 226 24.12 33.17 -25.44
CA THR A 226 25.52 33.16 -24.98
C THR A 226 25.73 32.47 -23.63
N THR A 227 24.66 31.97 -22.99
CA THR A 227 24.73 31.31 -21.68
C THR A 227 25.25 29.87 -21.82
N ILE A 228 26.32 29.55 -21.10
CA ILE A 228 26.81 28.17 -20.95
C ILE A 228 25.95 27.47 -19.89
N ARG A 229 25.38 26.31 -20.24
CA ARG A 229 24.54 25.49 -19.36
C ARG A 229 25.28 24.26 -18.88
N VAL A 230 25.34 24.13 -17.56
CA VAL A 230 25.97 23.01 -16.87
C VAL A 230 24.89 22.14 -16.24
N LEU A 231 24.87 20.85 -16.55
CA LEU A 231 24.07 19.87 -15.82
C LEU A 231 24.94 19.20 -14.76
N HIS A 232 24.63 19.45 -13.48
CA HIS A 232 25.31 18.79 -12.37
C HIS A 232 24.53 17.55 -11.92
N VAL A 233 25.20 16.41 -11.80
CA VAL A 233 24.66 15.14 -11.30
C VAL A 233 25.58 14.55 -10.23
N SER A 234 25.05 13.70 -9.37
CA SER A 234 25.79 13.03 -8.28
C SER A 234 25.00 11.82 -7.80
N ASP A 235 25.64 10.90 -7.09
CA ASP A 235 25.00 9.83 -6.30
C ASP A 235 24.04 8.98 -7.14
N ILE A 236 24.47 8.63 -8.36
CA ILE A 236 23.64 7.89 -9.32
C ILE A 236 23.39 6.45 -8.85
N HIS A 237 24.35 5.83 -8.15
CA HIS A 237 24.20 4.51 -7.51
C HIS A 237 23.53 3.46 -8.40
N LEU A 238 24.10 3.23 -9.59
CA LEU A 238 23.62 2.25 -10.57
C LEU A 238 22.14 2.38 -10.98
N ASN A 239 21.52 3.54 -10.79
CA ASN A 239 20.13 3.74 -11.17
C ASN A 239 19.98 3.77 -12.71
N PRO A 240 19.32 2.75 -13.32
CA PRO A 240 19.23 2.63 -14.78
C PRO A 240 18.38 3.72 -15.44
N ALA A 241 17.55 4.44 -14.68
CA ALA A 241 16.75 5.54 -15.21
C ALA A 241 17.60 6.81 -15.45
N SER A 242 18.70 6.98 -14.71
CA SER A 242 19.51 8.20 -14.70
C SER A 242 20.01 8.57 -16.09
N TRP A 243 20.53 7.63 -16.88
CA TRP A 243 21.03 7.95 -18.23
C TRP A 243 19.97 8.43 -19.20
N LYS A 244 18.74 7.90 -19.12
CA LYS A 244 17.62 8.39 -19.94
C LYS A 244 17.20 9.79 -19.54
N ILE A 245 17.16 10.07 -18.24
CA ILE A 245 16.84 11.40 -17.71
C ILE A 245 17.94 12.39 -18.11
N THR A 246 19.21 12.07 -17.90
CA THR A 246 20.36 12.90 -18.28
C THR A 246 20.33 13.22 -19.78
N ALA A 247 20.16 12.22 -20.65
CA ALA A 247 20.05 12.44 -22.10
C ALA A 247 18.88 13.37 -22.46
N SER A 248 17.71 13.18 -21.84
CA SER A 248 16.54 14.03 -22.05
C SER A 248 16.79 15.48 -21.61
N LEU A 249 17.45 15.67 -20.46
CA LEU A 249 17.79 17.00 -19.95
C LEU A 249 18.81 17.70 -20.86
N VAL A 250 19.83 16.97 -21.33
CA VAL A 250 20.80 17.49 -22.29
C VAL A 250 20.11 17.99 -23.55
N GLU A 251 19.19 17.21 -24.12
CA GLU A 251 18.48 17.58 -25.34
C GLU A 251 17.50 18.74 -25.13
N GLN A 252 16.67 18.69 -24.08
CA GLN A 252 15.62 19.67 -23.81
C GLN A 252 16.18 21.03 -23.41
N TYR A 253 17.17 21.03 -22.52
CA TYR A 253 17.76 22.25 -22.01
C TYR A 253 18.99 22.69 -22.80
N LYS A 254 19.42 21.94 -23.82
CA LYS A 254 20.61 22.21 -24.66
C LYS A 254 21.86 22.44 -23.79
N VAL A 255 22.08 21.51 -22.85
CA VAL A 255 23.23 21.52 -21.94
C VAL A 255 24.53 21.53 -22.75
N ASP A 256 25.53 22.30 -22.29
CA ASP A 256 26.82 22.42 -22.97
C ASP A 256 27.89 21.51 -22.35
N VAL A 257 27.76 21.17 -21.06
CA VAL A 257 28.65 20.26 -20.33
C VAL A 257 27.92 19.61 -19.15
N ILE A 258 28.22 18.34 -18.88
CA ILE A 258 27.77 17.64 -17.67
C ILE A 258 28.92 17.62 -16.65
N VAL A 259 28.61 17.83 -15.38
CA VAL A 259 29.52 17.67 -14.26
C VAL A 259 28.94 16.61 -13.32
N ASP A 260 29.62 15.48 -13.18
CA ASP A 260 29.25 14.39 -12.29
C ASP A 260 30.21 14.35 -11.10
N SER A 261 29.66 14.53 -9.89
CA SER A 261 30.43 14.52 -8.64
C SER A 261 30.64 13.14 -8.02
N GLY A 262 30.37 12.07 -8.78
CA GLY A 262 30.71 10.71 -8.39
C GLY A 262 29.60 9.98 -7.65
N ASP A 263 29.97 8.89 -6.99
CA ASP A 263 29.06 7.88 -6.44
C ASP A 263 28.14 7.32 -7.54
N THR A 264 28.77 7.00 -8.66
CA THR A 264 28.10 6.40 -9.82
C THR A 264 27.86 4.90 -9.59
N MET A 265 28.72 4.26 -8.79
CA MET A 265 28.69 2.83 -8.45
C MET A 265 28.19 2.58 -7.02
N ASP A 266 27.83 1.33 -6.70
CA ASP A 266 27.56 0.92 -5.32
C ASP A 266 28.80 0.29 -4.68
N HIS A 267 29.50 -0.59 -5.41
CA HIS A 267 30.66 -1.32 -4.90
C HIS A 267 31.97 -1.00 -5.62
N GLY A 268 31.95 -0.17 -6.67
CA GLY A 268 33.12 0.23 -7.45
C GLY A 268 33.83 -0.93 -8.17
N THR A 269 33.13 -2.03 -8.46
CA THR A 269 33.68 -3.25 -9.06
C THR A 269 33.72 -3.18 -10.59
N ALA A 270 34.61 -3.96 -11.21
CA ALA A 270 34.70 -4.05 -12.67
C ALA A 270 33.41 -4.57 -13.34
N ALA A 271 32.60 -5.36 -12.63
CA ALA A 271 31.34 -5.88 -13.14
C ALA A 271 30.26 -4.78 -13.29
N GLU A 272 30.32 -3.74 -12.44
CA GLU A 272 29.39 -2.62 -12.48
C GLU A 272 29.69 -1.63 -13.62
N ASN A 273 30.94 -1.59 -14.10
CA ASN A 273 31.42 -0.62 -15.10
C ASN A 273 30.68 -0.59 -16.44
N GLY A 274 29.93 -1.66 -16.80
CA GLY A 274 29.07 -1.64 -17.98
C GLY A 274 27.90 -0.65 -17.84
N PHE A 275 27.54 -0.27 -16.60
CA PHE A 275 26.55 0.77 -16.33
C PHE A 275 26.92 2.12 -16.95
N LEU A 276 28.22 2.43 -17.06
CA LEU A 276 28.71 3.72 -17.58
C LEU A 276 28.71 3.81 -19.10
N ASP A 277 28.47 2.71 -19.83
CA ASP A 277 28.55 2.69 -21.29
C ASP A 277 27.75 3.82 -21.98
N PRO A 278 26.53 4.18 -21.53
CA PRO A 278 25.76 5.27 -22.12
C PRO A 278 26.41 6.66 -22.02
N VAL A 279 27.38 6.88 -21.12
CA VAL A 279 28.07 8.17 -20.97
C VAL A 279 28.75 8.59 -22.27
N ALA A 280 29.24 7.64 -23.07
CA ALA A 280 29.87 7.90 -24.36
C ALA A 280 28.93 8.54 -25.39
N ASP A 281 27.62 8.34 -25.23
CA ASP A 281 26.59 8.70 -26.22
C ASP A 281 25.74 9.92 -25.80
N LEU A 282 26.07 10.59 -24.67
CA LEU A 282 25.32 11.75 -24.17
C LEU A 282 25.46 13.01 -25.05
N GLY A 283 26.39 13.02 -26.01
CA GLY A 283 26.52 14.07 -27.02
C GLY A 283 27.16 15.38 -26.56
N VAL A 284 27.56 15.47 -25.28
CA VAL A 284 28.24 16.63 -24.68
C VAL A 284 29.44 16.17 -23.84
N PRO A 285 30.43 17.04 -23.57
CA PRO A 285 31.52 16.73 -22.65
C PRO A 285 31.00 16.35 -21.26
N TYR A 286 31.64 15.36 -20.65
CA TYR A 286 31.29 14.81 -19.35
C TYR A 286 32.47 14.96 -18.39
N VAL A 287 32.40 15.95 -17.51
CA VAL A 287 33.38 16.17 -16.44
C VAL A 287 33.01 15.28 -15.27
N TRP A 288 33.96 14.52 -14.73
CA TRP A 288 33.70 13.56 -13.65
C TRP A 288 34.78 13.62 -12.58
N VAL A 289 34.38 13.53 -11.30
CA VAL A 289 35.28 13.26 -10.18
C VAL A 289 34.88 11.95 -9.50
N ARG A 290 35.85 11.23 -8.94
CA ARG A 290 35.63 9.96 -8.25
C ARG A 290 34.93 10.21 -6.91
N GLY A 291 33.80 9.54 -6.66
CA GLY A 291 33.18 9.48 -5.33
C GLY A 291 33.79 8.38 -4.46
N ASN A 292 33.35 8.27 -3.20
CA ASN A 292 33.87 7.26 -2.27
C ASN A 292 33.35 5.84 -2.59
N HIS A 293 32.29 5.69 -3.37
CA HIS A 293 31.83 4.40 -3.90
C HIS A 293 32.47 4.04 -5.25
N ASP A 294 33.18 4.97 -5.88
CA ASP A 294 33.84 4.75 -7.17
C ASP A 294 35.31 4.34 -6.96
N SER A 295 35.73 3.25 -7.58
CA SER A 295 37.12 2.80 -7.47
C SER A 295 38.02 3.40 -8.56
N LEU A 296 39.34 3.22 -8.42
CA LEU A 296 40.28 3.46 -9.53
C LEU A 296 39.94 2.63 -10.78
N THR A 297 39.31 1.48 -10.62
CA THR A 297 38.84 0.67 -11.76
C THR A 297 37.68 1.34 -12.48
N THR A 298 36.77 2.00 -11.75
CA THR A 298 35.71 2.85 -12.29
C THR A 298 36.31 4.05 -13.03
N GLN A 299 37.24 4.75 -12.40
CA GLN A 299 37.92 5.88 -13.04
C GLN A 299 38.59 5.48 -14.36
N HIS A 300 39.38 4.41 -14.37
CA HIS A 300 40.03 3.94 -15.59
C HIS A 300 39.03 3.55 -16.69
N ARG A 301 37.79 3.16 -16.34
CA ARG A 301 36.73 2.90 -17.33
C ARG A 301 36.32 4.18 -18.04
N LEU A 302 36.14 5.26 -17.28
CA LEU A 302 35.75 6.59 -17.77
C LEU A 302 36.87 7.28 -18.55
N GLU A 303 38.13 7.17 -18.10
CA GLU A 303 39.30 7.72 -18.81
C GLU A 303 39.46 7.18 -20.25
N ARG A 304 38.88 6.01 -20.55
CA ARG A 304 38.89 5.42 -21.90
C ARG A 304 37.83 6.01 -22.83
N MET A 305 36.91 6.84 -22.34
CA MET A 305 35.85 7.46 -23.13
C MET A 305 36.31 8.84 -23.61
N LYS A 306 36.16 9.11 -24.92
CA LYS A 306 36.74 10.31 -25.54
C LYS A 306 36.08 11.63 -25.10
N ASN A 307 34.83 11.57 -24.67
CA ASN A 307 34.05 12.74 -24.23
C ASN A 307 34.13 12.96 -22.71
N VAL A 308 34.87 12.11 -21.98
CA VAL A 308 34.97 12.19 -20.52
C VAL A 308 36.26 12.89 -20.10
N HIS A 309 36.13 13.82 -19.17
CA HIS A 309 37.21 14.58 -18.54
C HIS A 309 37.24 14.22 -17.06
N VAL A 310 38.07 13.25 -16.70
CA VAL A 310 38.28 12.86 -15.29
C VAL A 310 39.16 13.90 -14.62
N LEU A 311 38.65 14.53 -13.56
CA LEU A 311 39.41 15.44 -12.72
C LEU A 311 39.87 14.72 -11.47
N ASP A 312 41.19 14.71 -11.26
CA ASP A 312 41.82 14.17 -10.06
C ASP A 312 43.08 14.99 -9.72
N ASP A 313 43.58 14.85 -8.50
CA ASP A 313 44.77 15.55 -7.99
C ASP A 313 44.70 17.10 -8.08
N GLY A 314 43.50 17.69 -8.07
CA GLY A 314 43.31 19.14 -8.13
C GLY A 314 43.67 19.78 -9.47
N ARG A 315 43.88 18.96 -10.52
CA ARG A 315 44.18 19.47 -11.87
C ARG A 315 42.96 20.17 -12.44
N ALA A 316 43.18 21.35 -13.00
CA ALA A 316 42.14 22.12 -13.65
C ALA A 316 42.12 21.88 -15.17
N GLU A 317 40.94 21.69 -15.73
CA GLU A 317 40.71 21.55 -17.17
C GLU A 317 39.64 22.53 -17.66
N THR A 318 39.80 23.05 -18.87
CA THR A 318 38.82 23.94 -19.49
C THR A 318 37.92 23.16 -20.43
N VAL A 319 36.64 23.07 -20.11
CA VAL A 319 35.62 22.32 -20.87
C VAL A 319 34.42 23.23 -21.13
N ALA A 320 33.93 23.26 -22.37
CA ALA A 320 32.80 24.10 -22.80
C ALA A 320 32.92 25.60 -22.41
N GLY A 321 34.14 26.14 -22.33
CA GLY A 321 34.39 27.54 -21.96
C GLY A 321 34.44 27.82 -20.45
N LEU A 322 34.26 26.79 -19.61
CA LEU A 322 34.39 26.88 -18.15
C LEU A 322 35.64 26.13 -17.69
N ARG A 323 36.26 26.60 -16.62
CA ARG A 323 37.43 25.96 -16.01
C ARG A 323 37.00 25.19 -14.78
N PHE A 324 37.13 23.87 -14.83
CA PHE A 324 36.79 22.95 -13.75
C PHE A 324 38.07 22.48 -13.07
N ALA A 325 38.02 22.26 -11.76
CA ALA A 325 39.05 21.58 -11.00
C ALA A 325 38.36 20.62 -10.04
N GLY A 326 38.96 19.46 -9.83
CA GLY A 326 38.38 18.41 -9.01
C GLY A 326 39.46 17.50 -8.44
N ILE A 327 39.12 16.85 -7.33
CA ILE A 327 39.91 15.81 -6.72
C ILE A 327 38.98 14.63 -6.46
N GLY A 328 39.40 13.43 -6.82
CA GLY A 328 38.65 12.24 -6.46
C GLY A 328 38.66 12.05 -4.96
N ASP A 329 37.58 11.50 -4.42
CA ASP A 329 37.49 11.22 -2.99
C ASP A 329 38.72 10.38 -2.56
N PRO A 330 39.45 10.83 -1.53
CA PRO A 330 40.61 10.11 -1.02
C PRO A 330 40.22 8.79 -0.33
N GLN A 331 38.94 8.58 -0.05
CA GLN A 331 38.39 7.39 0.57
C GLN A 331 37.71 6.50 -0.46
N PHE A 332 37.82 5.19 -0.26
CA PHE A 332 37.02 4.20 -0.98
C PHE A 332 36.26 3.36 0.06
N THR A 333 34.98 3.67 0.24
CA THR A 333 34.14 3.14 1.33
C THR A 333 32.82 2.57 0.80
N PRO A 334 32.84 1.61 -0.14
CA PRO A 334 31.62 0.99 -0.64
C PRO A 334 30.86 0.21 0.44
N ASP A 335 31.56 -0.23 1.50
CA ASP A 335 30.99 -0.87 2.67
C ASP A 335 31.06 0.06 3.88
N ARG A 336 29.90 0.50 4.36
CA ARG A 336 29.75 1.41 5.51
C ARG A 336 30.11 0.77 6.86
N SER A 337 30.43 -0.52 6.89
CA SER A 337 30.88 -1.22 8.11
C SER A 337 32.37 -1.03 8.42
N ALA A 338 33.16 -0.53 7.45
CA ALA A 338 34.57 -0.23 7.64
C ALA A 338 34.77 1.15 8.29
N ALA A 339 35.76 1.26 9.19
CA ALA A 339 36.13 2.54 9.79
C ALA A 339 36.71 3.48 8.70
N THR A 340 36.05 4.62 8.49
CA THR A 340 36.49 5.62 7.51
C THR A 340 37.68 6.43 8.03
N GLY A 341 38.53 6.91 7.12
CA GLY A 341 39.65 7.81 7.45
C GLY A 341 39.19 9.17 8.01
N GLY A 342 37.89 9.47 7.88
CA GLY A 342 37.19 10.66 8.37
C GLY A 342 37.55 11.98 7.64
N ASP A 343 36.95 13.08 8.10
CA ASP A 343 37.12 14.46 7.61
C ASP A 343 38.57 14.91 7.39
N ALA A 344 39.55 14.30 8.07
CA ALA A 344 40.95 14.74 8.00
C ALA A 344 41.57 14.49 6.63
N ALA A 345 41.25 13.35 6.00
CA ALA A 345 41.73 13.02 4.66
C ALA A 345 41.13 13.96 3.60
N GLU A 346 39.83 14.26 3.72
CA GLU A 346 39.11 15.18 2.83
C GLU A 346 39.65 16.61 2.93
N ARG A 347 39.91 17.10 4.17
CA ARG A 347 40.52 18.43 4.37
C ARG A 347 41.93 18.53 3.80
N LEU A 348 42.72 17.45 3.85
CA LEU A 348 44.05 17.40 3.24
C LEU A 348 43.98 17.38 1.71
N ALA A 349 42.98 16.69 1.14
CA ALA A 349 42.75 16.64 -0.30
C ALA A 349 42.28 18.00 -0.85
N GLY A 350 41.48 18.75 -0.09
CA GLY A 350 40.96 20.05 -0.51
C GLY A 350 41.84 21.28 -0.21
N ALA A 351 43.00 21.11 0.44
CA ALA A 351 43.89 22.21 0.87
C ALA A 351 44.84 22.69 -0.23
#